data_AF-A0A955K427-F1
#
_entry.id   AF-A0A955K427-F1
#
_cell.length_a   1.000
_cell.length_b   1.000
_cell.length_c   1.000
_cell.angle_alpha   90.00
_cell.angle_beta   90.00
_cell.angle_gamma   90.00
#
_symmetry.space_group_name_H-M   'P 1'
#
loop_
_entity.id
_entity.type
_entity.pdbx_description
1 polymer ?
#
loop_
_entity_poly.entity_id
_entity_poly.type
_entity_poly.pdbx_seq_one_letter_code
_entity_poly.pdbx_strand_id
1 'polypeptide(L)' 'MHYVYILTSKKDGNLYIGCTKDLQNRFREHNDGRVKSTKDRR' A
#
# COMPACT_ATOMS: atom_id res chain seq x y z
N MET A 1 0.81 17.04 7.30
CA MET A 1 1.75 16.04 7.84
C MET A 1 1.87 14.89 6.85
N HIS A 2 3.04 14.28 6.70
CA HIS A 2 3.25 13.12 5.83
C HIS A 2 3.64 11.93 6.69
N TYR A 3 3.06 10.76 6.40
CA TYR A 3 3.37 9.49 7.06
C TYR A 3 4.18 8.63 6.12
N VAL A 4 5.20 7.97 6.67
CA VAL A 4 5.89 6.84 6.04
C VAL A 4 5.32 5.57 6.67
N TYR A 5 4.99 4.58 5.84
CA TYR A 5 4.36 3.35 6.30
C TYR A 5 4.90 2.14 5.55
N ILE A 6 4.72 0.97 6.16
CA ILE A 6 5.07 -0.33 5.60
C ILE A 6 3.83 -1.22 5.66
N LEU A 7 3.49 -1.86 4.54
CA LEU A 7 2.48 -2.91 4.46
C LEU A 7 3.17 -4.22 4.13
N THR A 8 2.70 -5.31 4.76
CA THR A 8 3.12 -6.67 4.41
C THR A 8 1.99 -7.33 3.66
N SER A 9 2.26 -7.78 2.43
CA SER A 9 1.30 -8.53 1.65
C SER A 9 1.12 -9.92 2.25
N LYS A 10 -0.12 -10.31 2.49
CA LYS A 10 -0.47 -11.66 2.98
C LYS A 10 -0.36 -12.74 1.90
N LYS A 11 -0.29 -12.35 0.61
CA LYS A 11 -0.29 -13.28 -0.53
C LYS A 11 1.10 -13.81 -0.84
N ASP A 12 2.08 -12.91 -0.88
CA ASP A 12 3.47 -13.21 -1.28
C ASP A 12 4.48 -12.91 -0.17
N GLY A 13 4.05 -12.39 0.99
CA GLY A 13 4.92 -12.02 2.10
C GLY A 13 5.78 -10.77 1.85
N ASN A 14 5.63 -10.14 0.69
CA ASN A 14 6.48 -9.00 0.31
C ASN A 14 6.07 -7.72 1.04
N LEU A 15 7.08 -6.88 1.29
CA LEU A 15 6.88 -5.57 1.87
C LEU A 15 6.57 -4.52 0.80
N TYR A 16 5.71 -3.58 1.16
CA TYR A 16 5.42 -2.36 0.41
C TYR A 16 5.65 -1.15 1.30
N ILE A 17 6.60 -0.30 0.91
CA ILE A 17 6.96 0.91 1.65
C ILE A 17 6.46 2.11 0.85
N GLY A 18 5.80 3.04 1.53
CA GLY A 18 5.31 4.24 0.87
C GLY A 18 5.18 5.42 1.82
N CYS A 19 4.89 6.58 1.23
CA CYS A 19 4.51 7.77 1.98
C CYS A 19 3.16 8.32 1.50
N THR A 20 2.43 8.96 2.39
CA THR A 20 1.11 9.56 2.10
C THR A 20 0.78 10.64 3.13
N LYS A 21 -0.11 11.56 2.78
CA LYS A 21 -0.74 12.48 3.75
C LYS A 21 -1.96 11.84 4.42
N ASP A 22 -2.55 10.82 3.80
CA ASP A 22 -3.74 10.11 4.26
C ASP A 22 -3.49 8.59 4.19
N LEU A 23 -3.30 7.98 5.37
CA LEU A 23 -3.06 6.54 5.51
C LEU A 23 -4.32 5.70 5.23
N GLN A 24 -5.50 6.18 5.61
CA GLN A 24 -6.74 5.44 5.44
C GLN A 24 -7.11 5.31 3.97
N ASN A 25 -7.08 6.42 3.22
CA ASN A 25 -7.34 6.39 1.79
C ASN A 25 -6.31 5.52 1.06
N ARG A 26 -5.03 5.67 1.42
CA ARG A 26 -3.94 4.89 0.81
C ARG A 26 -4.08 3.38 1.05
N PHE A 27 -4.49 2.98 2.25
CA PHE A 27 -4.75 1.58 2.57
C PHE A 27 -5.92 1.02 1.76
N ARG A 28 -7.01 1.79 1.59
CA ARG A 28 -8.14 1.40 0.73
C ARG A 28 -7.72 1.26 -0.73
N GLU A 29 -7.00 2.23 -1.29
CA GLU A 29 -6.48 2.15 -2.67
C GLU A 29 -5.54 0.97 -2.91
N HIS A 30 -4.66 0.69 -1.93
CA HIS A 30 -3.74 -0.44 -1.99
C HIS A 30 -4.51 -1.75 -1.97
N ASN A 31 -5.46 -1.86 -1.04
CA ASN A 31 -6.36 -3.00 -1.00
C ASN A 31 -7.06 -3.09 -2.33
N ASP A 32 -7.73 -2.06 -2.86
CA ASP A 32 -8.47 -2.05 -4.13
C ASP A 32 -7.63 -2.27 -5.41
N GLY A 33 -6.32 -2.48 -5.32
CA GLY A 33 -5.45 -2.74 -6.48
C GLY A 33 -5.26 -1.50 -7.37
N ARG A 34 -5.60 -0.31 -6.87
CA ARG A 34 -5.46 0.97 -7.59
C ARG A 34 -4.05 1.53 -7.51
N VAL A 35 -3.19 0.92 -6.69
CA VAL A 35 -1.77 1.30 -6.56
C VAL A 35 -0.95 0.65 -7.66
N LYS A 36 -0.48 1.46 -8.62
CA LYS A 36 0.28 0.99 -9.81
C LYS A 36 1.46 0.08 -9.48
N SER A 37 2.18 0.31 -8.38
CA SER A 37 3.37 -0.46 -8.00
C SER A 37 3.08 -1.83 -7.40
N THR A 38 1.84 -2.07 -6.95
CA THR A 38 1.43 -3.34 -6.36
C THR A 38 0.20 -3.95 -7.03
N LYS A 39 -0.30 -3.34 -8.12
CA LYS A 39 -1.48 -3.81 -8.88
C LYS A 39 -1.32 -5.27 -9.35
N ASP A 40 -0.11 -5.65 -9.76
CA ASP A 40 0.19 -6.99 -10.30
C ASP A 40 0.41 -8.04 -9.20
N ARG A 41 0.43 -7.60 -7.92
CA ARG A 41 0.63 -8.47 -6.75
C ARG A 41 -0.68 -8.86 -6.06
N ARG A 42 -1.82 -8.39 -6.54
CA ARG A 42 -3.13 -8.71 -5.98
C ARG A 42 -3.61 -10.07 -6.43
#